data_AF-A0A2V8W9F1-F1
#
_entry.id   AF-A0A2V8W9F1-F1
#
_cell.length_a   1.000
_cell.length_b   1.000
_cell.length_c   1.000
_cell.angle_alpha   90.00
_cell.angle_beta   90.00
_cell.angle_gamma   90.00
#
_symmetry.space_group_name_H-M   'P 1'
#
loop_
_entity.id
_entity.type
_entity.pdbx_description
1 polymer ?
#
loop_
_entity_poly.entity_id
_entity_poly.type
_entity_poly.pdbx_seq_one_letter_code
_entity_poly.pdbx_strand_id
1 'polypeptide(L)'
;MTAKETEMARSLFSSTAAPCLKCHATGDPAHDRFATAPNFLQARGRLKPDWMERWMLDPQAIAPGTSMPSGLFKRENNHWVFSGPTPASFQGYDKDHTKLLVDYILQLTPEEQRRVGAAMGRSSAASGSSSGAKSSGSGGRGAPE
;
A
#
# COMPACT_ATOMS: atom_id res chain seq x y z
N MET A 1 -12.23 -12.56 -9.89
CA MET A 1 -11.99 -12.70 -8.44
C MET A 1 -13.32 -12.77 -7.72
N THR A 2 -13.40 -13.45 -6.58
CA THR A 2 -14.58 -13.38 -5.70
C THR A 2 -14.66 -12.02 -5.01
N ALA A 3 -15.85 -11.64 -4.51
CA ALA A 3 -15.99 -10.40 -3.72
C ALA A 3 -15.06 -10.37 -2.49
N LYS A 4 -14.85 -11.52 -1.84
CA LYS A 4 -13.92 -11.67 -0.72
C LYS A 4 -12.47 -11.40 -1.17
N GLU A 5 -12.04 -12.00 -2.28
CA GLU A 5 -10.71 -11.78 -2.85
C GLU A 5 -10.49 -10.32 -3.24
N THR A 6 -11.49 -9.64 -3.81
CA THR A 6 -11.40 -8.21 -4.11
C THR A 6 -11.19 -7.37 -2.84
N GLU A 7 -11.91 -7.65 -1.76
CA GLU A 7 -11.71 -6.95 -0.48
C GLU A 7 -10.33 -7.21 0.12
N MET A 8 -9.89 -8.48 0.12
CA MET A 8 -8.56 -8.85 0.59
C MET A 8 -7.46 -8.14 -0.22
N ALA A 9 -7.56 -8.15 -1.55
CA ALA A 9 -6.60 -7.47 -2.42
C ALA A 9 -6.60 -5.95 -2.19
N ARG A 10 -7.79 -5.34 -2.05
CA ARG A 10 -7.93 -3.92 -1.73
C ARG A 10 -7.19 -3.58 -0.44
N SER A 11 -7.34 -4.39 0.60
CA SER A 11 -6.69 -4.15 1.89
C SER A 11 -5.16 -4.19 1.81
N LEU A 12 -4.59 -5.06 0.95
CA LEU A 12 -3.14 -5.07 0.68
C LEU A 12 -2.73 -3.83 -0.12
N PHE A 13 -3.48 -3.51 -1.17
CA PHE A 13 -3.20 -2.39 -2.07
C PHE A 13 -3.20 -1.03 -1.33
N SER A 14 -4.05 -0.89 -0.32
CA SER A 14 -4.13 0.30 0.55
C SER A 14 -3.36 0.16 1.87
N SER A 15 -2.56 -0.90 2.05
CA SER A 15 -1.84 -1.15 3.30
C SER A 15 -0.81 -0.06 3.58
N THR A 16 -0.65 0.35 4.84
CA THR A 16 0.41 1.28 5.24
C THR A 16 1.81 0.69 5.09
N ALA A 17 1.94 -0.65 5.09
CA ALA A 17 3.20 -1.33 4.84
C ALA A 17 3.59 -1.37 3.35
N ALA A 18 2.63 -1.16 2.44
CA ALA A 18 2.86 -1.07 1.00
C ALA A 18 1.84 -0.13 0.34
N PRO A 19 1.90 1.19 0.61
CA PRO A 19 0.89 2.13 0.13
C PRO A 19 1.11 2.39 -1.36
N CYS A 20 0.53 1.55 -2.21
CA CYS A 20 0.80 1.51 -3.65
C CYS A 20 0.48 2.86 -4.31
N LEU A 21 -0.63 3.48 -3.91
CA LEU A 21 -1.05 4.79 -4.41
C LEU A 21 -0.22 5.95 -3.86
N LYS A 22 0.73 5.75 -2.94
CA LYS A 22 1.64 6.82 -2.52
C LYS A 22 2.58 7.25 -3.65
N CYS A 23 2.99 6.31 -4.49
CA CYS A 23 3.94 6.56 -5.58
C CYS A 23 3.28 6.54 -6.96
N HIS A 24 2.21 5.75 -7.13
CA HIS A 24 1.54 5.62 -8.42
C HIS A 24 0.54 6.75 -8.68
N ALA A 25 0.51 7.23 -9.92
CA ALA A 25 -0.46 8.22 -10.36
C ALA A 25 -1.89 7.68 -10.22
N THR A 26 -2.82 8.57 -9.89
CA THR A 26 -4.24 8.27 -9.65
C THR A 26 -5.17 9.00 -10.61
N GLY A 27 -4.66 10.00 -11.35
CA GLY A 27 -5.46 10.93 -12.15
C GLY A 27 -5.89 12.18 -11.38
N ASP A 28 -5.56 12.30 -10.09
CA ASP A 28 -5.71 13.54 -9.32
C ASP A 28 -4.46 14.42 -9.55
N PRO A 29 -4.59 15.62 -10.16
CA PRO A 29 -3.46 16.51 -10.40
C PRO A 29 -2.66 16.88 -9.16
N ALA A 30 -3.31 16.98 -7.98
CA ALA A 30 -2.63 17.37 -6.74
C ALA A 30 -1.69 16.26 -6.23
N HIS A 31 -2.07 15.01 -6.46
CA HIS A 31 -1.27 13.82 -6.16
C HIS A 31 -0.24 13.55 -7.26
N ASP A 32 -0.68 13.55 -8.52
CA ASP A 32 0.09 13.14 -9.68
C ASP A 32 1.32 14.03 -9.92
N ARG A 33 1.32 15.28 -9.43
CA ARG A 33 2.49 16.17 -9.47
C ARG A 33 3.72 15.63 -8.73
N PHE A 34 3.52 14.68 -7.83
CA PHE A 34 4.59 14.01 -7.06
C PHE A 34 4.67 12.51 -7.32
N ALA A 35 3.77 11.96 -8.14
CA ALA A 35 3.79 10.55 -8.47
C ALA A 35 5.07 10.20 -9.22
N THR A 36 5.72 9.12 -8.79
CA THR A 36 6.95 8.60 -9.39
C THR A 36 6.71 7.34 -10.22
N ALA A 37 5.47 6.85 -10.25
CA ALA A 37 5.09 5.65 -10.98
C ALA A 37 3.80 5.82 -11.80
N PRO A 38 3.63 5.07 -12.91
CA PRO A 38 2.47 5.20 -13.79
C PRO A 38 1.14 4.81 -13.14
N ASN A 39 0.04 5.31 -13.70
CA ASN A 39 -1.30 4.96 -13.22
C ASN A 39 -1.64 3.49 -13.50
N PHE A 40 -2.12 2.77 -12.47
CA PHE A 40 -2.47 1.35 -12.56
C PHE A 40 -3.58 1.05 -13.56
N LEU A 41 -4.46 2.00 -13.88
CA LEU A 41 -5.48 1.84 -14.91
C LEU A 41 -4.89 1.54 -16.30
N GLN A 42 -3.62 1.83 -16.53
CA GLN A 42 -2.92 1.49 -17.76
C GLN A 42 -2.38 0.06 -17.78
N ALA A 43 -2.31 -0.63 -16.64
CA ALA A 43 -1.63 -1.91 -16.50
C ALA A 43 -2.23 -2.99 -17.41
N ARG A 44 -3.57 -3.12 -17.45
CA ARG A 44 -4.27 -4.14 -18.24
C ARG A 44 -3.94 -4.09 -19.74
N GLY A 45 -3.68 -2.91 -20.29
CA GLY A 45 -3.36 -2.74 -21.71
C GLY A 45 -1.87 -2.87 -22.04
N ARG A 46 -0.99 -2.95 -21.03
CA ARG A 46 0.47 -2.81 -21.22
C ARG A 46 1.29 -3.94 -20.62
N LEU A 47 0.82 -4.54 -19.54
CA LEU A 47 1.61 -5.45 -18.70
C LEU A 47 1.04 -6.87 -18.75
N LYS A 48 1.94 -7.86 -18.72
CA LYS A 48 1.60 -9.28 -18.61
C LYS A 48 1.55 -9.68 -17.13
N PRO A 49 0.59 -10.53 -16.70
CA PRO A 49 0.48 -10.97 -15.29
C PRO A 49 1.80 -11.51 -14.73
N ASP A 50 2.44 -12.47 -15.40
CA ASP A 50 3.69 -13.09 -14.95
C ASP A 50 4.87 -12.10 -14.87
N TRP A 51 4.83 -11.01 -15.64
CA TRP A 51 5.82 -9.95 -15.53
C TRP A 51 5.54 -9.09 -14.29
N MET A 52 4.27 -8.76 -14.03
CA MET A 52 3.88 -8.00 -12.85
C MET A 52 4.20 -8.74 -11.55
N GLU A 53 3.97 -10.06 -11.51
CA GLU A 53 4.33 -10.87 -10.34
C GLU A 53 5.84 -10.79 -10.05
N ARG A 54 6.68 -11.01 -11.07
CA ARG A 54 8.14 -10.88 -10.92
C ARG A 54 8.57 -9.48 -10.51
N TRP A 55 7.93 -8.45 -11.06
CA TRP A 55 8.16 -7.05 -10.71
C TRP A 55 7.81 -6.74 -9.25
N MET A 56 6.75 -7.33 -8.71
CA MET A 56 6.40 -7.16 -7.30
C MET A 56 7.33 -7.90 -6.34
N LEU A 57 7.92 -9.02 -6.78
CA LEU A 57 8.85 -9.80 -5.98
C LEU A 57 10.21 -9.11 -5.85
N ASP A 58 10.78 -8.69 -6.97
CA ASP A 58 12.07 -7.99 -7.00
C ASP A 58 12.15 -6.97 -8.15
N PRO A 59 11.64 -5.74 -7.94
CA PRO A 59 11.68 -4.71 -8.96
C PRO A 59 13.11 -4.25 -9.27
N GLN A 60 14.05 -4.33 -8.31
CA GLN A 60 15.45 -3.96 -8.53
C GLN A 60 16.17 -4.90 -9.48
N ALA A 61 15.82 -6.19 -9.49
CA ALA A 61 16.38 -7.14 -10.45
C ALA A 61 15.94 -6.86 -11.90
N ILE A 62 14.78 -6.24 -12.09
CA ILE A 62 14.25 -5.92 -13.43
C ILE A 62 14.67 -4.51 -13.87
N ALA A 63 14.61 -3.54 -12.96
CA ALA A 63 15.00 -2.16 -13.21
C ALA A 63 15.86 -1.62 -12.04
N PRO A 64 17.19 -1.81 -12.11
CA PRO A 64 18.09 -1.29 -11.08
C PRO A 64 17.92 0.21 -10.87
N GLY A 65 17.77 0.64 -9.62
CA GLY A 65 17.57 2.05 -9.26
C GLY A 65 16.12 2.52 -9.29
N THR A 66 15.15 1.64 -9.56
CA THR A 66 13.71 1.97 -9.42
C THR A 66 13.38 2.40 -7.99
N SER A 67 12.43 3.31 -7.82
CA SER A 67 11.96 3.73 -6.49
C SER A 67 10.97 2.74 -5.85
N MET A 68 10.53 1.72 -6.59
CA MET A 68 9.66 0.68 -6.03
C MET A 68 10.47 -0.21 -5.07
N PRO A 69 9.99 -0.43 -3.83
CA PRO A 69 10.71 -1.22 -2.84
C PRO A 69 10.69 -2.72 -3.19
N SER A 70 11.78 -3.43 -2.90
CA SER A 70 11.83 -4.90 -2.89
C SER A 70 11.34 -5.46 -1.55
N GLY A 71 11.04 -6.76 -1.51
CA GLY A 71 10.72 -7.46 -0.26
C GLY A 71 9.30 -7.24 0.26
N LEU A 72 8.40 -6.68 -0.56
CA LEU A 72 6.96 -6.57 -0.25
C LEU A 72 6.30 -7.94 -0.03
N PHE A 73 6.88 -8.99 -0.60
CA PHE A 73 6.43 -10.36 -0.46
C PHE A 73 7.58 -11.26 -0.04
N LYS A 74 7.23 -12.32 0.70
CA LYS A 74 8.13 -13.36 1.16
C LYS A 74 7.52 -14.73 0.87
N ARG A 75 8.36 -15.76 0.85
CA ARG A 75 7.89 -17.14 0.64
C ARG A 75 7.55 -17.78 2.00
N GLU A 76 6.33 -18.28 2.13
CA GLU A 76 5.81 -18.95 3.32
C GLU A 76 4.91 -20.11 2.89
N ASN A 77 5.13 -21.32 3.41
CA ASN A 77 4.35 -22.52 3.06
C ASN A 77 4.18 -22.73 1.54
N ASN A 78 5.25 -22.50 0.77
CA ASN A 78 5.25 -22.59 -0.69
C ASN A 78 4.35 -21.56 -1.42
N HIS A 79 3.93 -20.51 -0.73
CA HIS A 79 3.19 -19.38 -1.29
C HIS A 79 3.95 -18.06 -1.15
N TRP A 80 3.72 -17.15 -2.08
CA TRP A 80 4.18 -15.77 -1.98
C TRP A 80 3.17 -14.96 -1.18
N VAL A 81 3.50 -14.67 0.07
CA VAL A 81 2.65 -13.93 1.01
C VAL A 81 3.19 -12.53 1.23
N PHE A 82 2.31 -11.60 1.59
CA PHE A 82 2.68 -10.23 1.92
C PHE A 82 3.58 -10.19 3.16
N SER A 83 4.67 -9.40 3.10
CA SER A 83 5.64 -9.32 4.20
C SER A 83 5.16 -8.48 5.39
N GLY A 84 4.25 -7.53 5.14
CA GLY A 84 3.66 -6.68 6.18
C GLY A 84 2.48 -7.32 6.91
N PRO A 85 1.85 -6.61 7.86
CA PRO A 85 0.66 -7.10 8.55
C PRO A 85 -0.48 -7.31 7.55
N THR A 86 -1.13 -8.46 7.65
CA THR A 86 -2.33 -8.80 6.88
C THR A 86 -3.56 -8.78 7.80
N PRO A 87 -4.73 -8.33 7.32
CA PRO A 87 -5.97 -8.41 8.10
C PRO A 87 -6.39 -9.86 8.36
N ALA A 88 -7.25 -10.07 9.36
CA ALA A 88 -7.80 -11.39 9.70
C ALA A 88 -8.53 -12.09 8.55
N SER A 89 -8.96 -11.36 7.51
CA SER A 89 -9.57 -11.93 6.29
C SER A 89 -8.66 -12.89 5.54
N PHE A 90 -7.34 -12.79 5.74
CA PHE A 90 -6.32 -13.69 5.17
C PHE A 90 -6.14 -14.98 5.96
N GLN A 91 -6.77 -15.14 7.13
CA GLN A 91 -6.69 -16.40 7.87
C GLN A 91 -7.28 -17.54 7.04
N GLY A 92 -6.47 -18.58 6.82
CA GLY A 92 -6.84 -19.72 5.98
C GLY A 92 -6.86 -19.42 4.47
N TYR A 93 -6.30 -18.28 4.03
CA TYR A 93 -6.08 -18.04 2.61
C TYR A 93 -4.79 -18.73 2.17
N ASP A 94 -4.92 -19.69 1.26
CA ASP A 94 -3.89 -20.65 0.84
C ASP A 94 -3.40 -20.42 -0.59
N LYS A 95 -3.57 -19.21 -1.12
CA LYS A 95 -3.11 -18.82 -2.45
C LYS A 95 -2.11 -17.68 -2.36
N ASP A 96 -1.38 -17.46 -3.46
CA ASP A 96 -0.41 -16.38 -3.54
C ASP A 96 -1.07 -15.00 -3.41
N HIS A 97 -0.54 -14.20 -2.48
CA HIS A 97 -0.95 -12.80 -2.30
C HIS A 97 -0.46 -11.94 -3.49
N THR A 98 0.67 -12.31 -4.10
CA THR A 98 1.17 -11.64 -5.32
C THR A 98 0.17 -11.77 -6.46
N LYS A 99 -0.30 -13.00 -6.72
CA LYS A 99 -1.30 -13.27 -7.75
C LYS A 99 -2.61 -12.55 -7.46
N LEU A 100 -3.07 -12.61 -6.21
CA LEU A 100 -4.25 -11.88 -5.77
C LEU A 100 -4.15 -10.38 -6.09
N LEU A 101 -3.01 -9.76 -5.81
CA LEU A 101 -2.79 -8.34 -6.04
C LEU A 101 -2.66 -8.00 -7.54
N VAL A 102 -1.99 -8.84 -8.32
CA VAL A 102 -1.87 -8.68 -9.78
C VAL A 102 -3.25 -8.77 -10.44
N ASP A 103 -4.05 -9.78 -10.08
CA ASP A 103 -5.40 -9.94 -10.60
C ASP A 103 -6.27 -8.71 -10.28
N TYR A 104 -6.13 -8.17 -9.08
CA TYR A 104 -6.82 -6.95 -8.65
C TYR A 104 -6.41 -5.72 -9.47
N ILE A 105 -5.10 -5.50 -9.67
CA ILE A 105 -4.60 -4.37 -10.49
C ILE A 105 -5.10 -4.47 -11.92
N LEU A 106 -5.11 -5.68 -12.50
CA LEU A 106 -5.59 -5.89 -13.86
C LEU A 106 -7.11 -5.71 -14.01
N GLN A 107 -7.87 -5.86 -12.92
CA GLN A 107 -9.31 -5.62 -12.87
C GLN A 107 -9.69 -4.22 -12.35
N LEU A 108 -8.71 -3.38 -12.01
CA LEU A 108 -8.95 -2.07 -11.40
C LEU A 108 -9.77 -1.15 -12.32
N THR A 109 -10.80 -0.53 -11.76
CA THR A 109 -11.63 0.47 -12.44
C THR A 109 -11.35 1.89 -11.90
N PRO A 110 -11.68 2.96 -12.64
CA PRO A 110 -11.56 4.33 -12.14
C PRO A 110 -12.37 4.57 -10.85
N GLU A 111 -13.53 3.94 -10.71
CA GLU A 111 -14.37 4.02 -9.51
C GLU A 111 -13.67 3.38 -8.32
N GLU A 112 -13.07 2.21 -8.52
CA GLU A 112 -12.38 1.48 -7.47
C GLU A 112 -11.09 2.20 -7.05
N GLN A 113 -10.32 2.73 -8.00
CA GLN A 113 -9.14 3.55 -7.70
C GLN A 113 -9.51 4.79 -6.87
N ARG A 114 -10.59 5.49 -7.23
CA ARG A 114 -11.10 6.63 -6.45
C ARG A 114 -11.52 6.23 -5.03
N ARG A 115 -12.21 5.10 -4.90
CA ARG A 115 -12.60 4.54 -3.59
C ARG A 115 -11.37 4.30 -2.71
N VAL A 116 -10.34 3.65 -3.25
CA VAL A 116 -9.14 3.32 -2.47
C VAL A 116 -8.29 4.55 -2.16
N GLY A 117 -8.12 5.46 -3.13
CA GLY A 117 -7.42 6.73 -2.90
C GLY A 117 -8.06 7.56 -1.78
N ALA A 118 -9.40 7.65 -1.77
CA ALA A 118 -10.13 8.34 -0.71
C ALA A 118 -9.96 7.70 0.68
N ALA A 119 -9.88 6.36 0.74
CA ALA A 119 -9.63 5.64 1.99
C ALA A 119 -8.24 5.94 2.56
N MET A 120 -7.20 5.98 1.71
CA MET A 120 -5.84 6.32 2.13
C MET A 120 -5.71 7.75 2.67
N GLY A 121 -6.37 8.72 2.02
CA GLY A 121 -6.38 10.12 2.49
C GLY A 121 -7.01 10.28 3.88
N ARG A 122 -8.05 9.50 4.19
CA ARG A 122 -8.69 9.49 5.52
C ARG A 122 -7.81 8.84 6.59
N SER A 123 -7.12 7.74 6.26
CA SER A 123 -6.17 7.09 7.16
C SER A 123 -4.99 8.01 7.53
N SER A 124 -4.47 8.79 6.57
CA SER A 124 -3.44 9.79 6.86
C SER A 124 -3.93 10.97 7.71
N ALA A 125 -5.19 11.40 7.54
CA ALA A 125 -5.77 12.46 8.38
C ALA A 125 -6.02 12.00 9.83
N ALA A 126 -6.43 10.75 10.04
CA ALA A 126 -6.66 10.19 11.38
C ALA A 126 -5.36 9.99 12.19
N SER A 127 -4.23 9.74 11.53
CA SER A 127 -2.91 9.66 12.18
C SER A 127 -2.30 11.03 12.52
N GLY A 128 -2.90 12.13 12.06
CA GLY A 128 -2.40 13.50 12.25
C GLY A 128 -2.88 14.21 13.52
N SER A 129 -3.73 13.58 14.35
CA SER A 129 -4.33 14.25 15.53
C SER A 129 -3.70 13.91 16.89
N SER A 130 -2.55 13.24 16.95
CA SER A 130 -1.87 12.94 18.21
C SER A 130 -0.53 13.68 18.33
N SER A 131 -0.57 15.00 18.56
CA SER A 131 0.52 15.78 19.18
C SER A 131 0.01 17.16 19.58
N GLY A 132 -0.42 17.32 20.84
CA GLY A 132 -0.90 18.61 21.33
C GLY A 132 -1.45 18.60 22.76
N ALA A 133 -0.68 18.12 23.74
CA ALA A 133 -0.94 18.42 25.14
C ALA A 133 0.37 18.74 25.86
N LYS A 134 0.81 19.99 25.81
CA LYS A 134 1.81 20.55 26.74
C LYS A 134 1.09 20.86 28.05
N SER A 135 1.29 20.04 29.08
CA SER A 135 0.94 20.40 30.45
C SER A 135 2.05 21.29 31.03
N SER A 136 1.73 22.57 31.22
CA SER A 136 2.53 23.50 32.00
C SER A 136 2.45 23.12 33.48
N GLY A 137 3.55 22.63 34.05
CA GLY A 137 3.72 22.41 35.49
C GLY A 137 4.80 23.35 36.02
N SER A 138 4.38 24.45 36.65
CA SER A 138 5.26 25.34 37.43
C SER A 138 5.35 24.78 38.86
N GLY A 139 6.49 24.17 39.20
CA GLY A 139 6.81 23.66 40.54
C GLY A 139 8.03 24.39 41.10
N GLY A 140 7.87 24.95 42.30
CA GLY A 140 8.70 25.98 42.89
C GLY A 140 10.19 25.64 43.11
N ARG A 141 11.01 26.70 43.03
CA ARG A 141 12.42 26.68 43.44
C ARG A 141 12.52 27.18 44.88
N GLY A 142 13.04 26.32 45.74
CA GLY A 142 13.46 26.66 47.10
C GLY A 142 14.65 27.60 47.13
N ALA A 143 14.75 28.33 48.23
CA ALA A 143 15.83 29.23 48.59
C ALA A 143 17.17 28.50 48.80
N PRO A 144 18.27 29.26 48.74
CA PRO A 144 19.38 29.02 49.66
C PRO A 144 19.80 30.29 50.42
N GLU A 145 20.13 30.05 51.69
CA GLU A 145 20.99 30.77 52.67
C GLU A 145 20.99 32.30 52.73
#